data_AF-A0A2T5TZK1-F1
#
_entry.id   AF-A0A2T5TZK1-F1
#
_cell.length_a   1.000
_cell.length_b   1.000
_cell.length_c   1.000
_cell.angle_alpha   90.00
_cell.angle_beta   90.00
_cell.angle_gamma   90.00
#
_symmetry.space_group_name_H-M   'P 1'
#
loop_
_entity.id
_entity.type
_entity.pdbx_description
1 polymer ?
#
loop_
_entity_poly.entity_id
_entity_poly.type
_entity_poly.pdbx_seq_one_letter_code
_entity_poly.pdbx_strand_id
1 'polypeptide(L)'
;MTALRLVLTKAGITRFASAQLGDPIDLTIAAIGLTAADFIAAPTLTALPGEFRRVTAVSGIVAGDNTVHIVIQDAEEVTYTVRGFGLILADGTLLAAYGQPTPIVEKPLAGTLYLPLDLAFPTTAINSLTFGSTNFLNPAATTTKKGVVELATKTEGLAGEDPLRVAPVAVVRAMLEQHVPTGSILQWFGAVDSVPKGWAICDGSVVDRGDGKGQITTPDMRGRVAVGATMDAPAGTKFGATSKDLNTGSAGAHTPIATVAVENASTSSTVTTTTRNVDAGGSANNVVTSVTLNDPMHTHVARATVDAVPAHDHTVTVDVTQPSLSLHYIMKI
;
A
#
# COMPACT_ATOMS: atom_id res chain seq x y z
N MET A 1 48.66 8.78 0.21
CA MET A 1 49.34 9.89 0.91
C MET A 1 50.40 9.27 1.82
N THR A 2 51.52 9.95 2.06
CA THR A 2 52.55 9.44 2.98
C THR A 2 52.09 9.66 4.42
N ALA A 3 52.06 8.60 5.23
CA ALA A 3 51.64 8.71 6.62
C ALA A 3 52.55 9.67 7.43
N LEU A 4 51.93 10.46 8.31
CA LEU A 4 52.65 11.38 9.19
C LEU A 4 53.38 10.58 10.27
N ARG A 5 54.70 10.72 10.35
CA ARG A 5 55.54 9.97 11.28
C ARG A 5 55.49 10.58 12.67
N LEU A 6 54.87 9.87 13.60
CA LEU A 6 54.75 10.29 14.99
C LEU A 6 56.05 10.07 15.75
N VAL A 7 56.25 10.88 16.79
CA VAL A 7 57.27 10.63 17.82
C VAL A 7 56.55 10.22 19.11
N LEU A 8 56.85 9.04 19.62
CA LEU A 8 56.35 8.59 20.93
C LEU A 8 57.04 9.36 22.04
N THR A 9 56.27 9.78 23.05
CA THR A 9 56.83 10.33 24.28
C THR A 9 57.40 9.21 25.15
N LYS A 10 58.29 9.54 26.09
CA LYS A 10 58.78 8.60 27.10
C LYS A 10 57.61 8.00 27.88
N ALA A 11 56.61 8.81 28.22
CA ALA A 11 55.40 8.32 28.89
C ALA A 11 54.63 7.33 28.01
N GLY A 12 54.45 7.64 26.73
CA GLY A 12 53.78 6.74 25.77
C GLY A 12 54.52 5.42 25.55
N ILE A 13 55.86 5.47 25.45
CA ILE A 13 56.70 4.26 25.38
C ILE A 13 56.50 3.39 26.61
N THR A 14 56.49 3.98 27.81
CA THR A 14 56.22 3.25 29.06
C THR A 14 54.84 2.60 29.04
N ARG A 15 53.80 3.27 28.52
CA ARG A 15 52.45 2.68 28.41
C ARG A 15 52.41 1.46 27.50
N PHE A 16 53.05 1.53 26.33
CA PHE A 16 53.17 0.38 25.44
C PHE A 16 53.96 -0.77 26.07
N ALA A 17 55.07 -0.46 26.75
CA ALA A 17 55.88 -1.46 27.44
C ALA A 17 55.08 -2.17 28.56
N SER A 18 54.37 -1.41 29.40
CA SER A 18 53.49 -1.97 30.44
C SER A 18 52.37 -2.83 29.83
N ALA A 19 51.73 -2.37 28.76
CA ALA A 19 50.70 -3.18 28.07
C ALA A 19 51.26 -4.50 27.51
N GLN A 20 52.51 -4.51 27.01
CA GLN A 20 53.18 -5.74 26.54
C GLN A 20 53.54 -6.70 27.68
N LEU A 21 53.72 -6.18 28.90
CA LEU A 21 53.94 -7.00 30.10
C LEU A 21 52.63 -7.55 30.69
N GLY A 22 51.48 -7.25 30.09
CA GLY A 22 50.16 -7.73 30.52
C GLY A 22 49.50 -6.83 31.57
N ASP A 23 50.06 -5.65 31.86
CA ASP A 23 49.40 -4.69 32.73
C ASP A 23 48.09 -4.20 32.07
N PRO A 24 47.00 -4.01 32.84
CA PRO A 24 45.71 -3.53 32.31
C PRO A 24 45.76 -2.02 32.02
N ILE A 25 46.59 -1.62 31.06
CA ILE A 25 46.74 -0.23 30.61
C ILE A 25 45.68 0.09 29.56
N ASP A 26 44.87 1.11 29.82
CA ASP A 26 43.98 1.67 28.81
C ASP A 26 44.77 2.50 27.79
N LEU A 27 44.91 1.95 26.59
CA LEU A 27 45.55 2.60 25.44
C LEU A 27 44.53 3.29 24.53
N THR A 28 43.35 3.62 25.05
CA THR A 28 42.34 4.39 24.30
C THR A 28 42.83 5.80 24.04
N ILE A 29 42.97 6.17 22.76
CA ILE A 29 43.15 7.55 22.33
C ILE A 29 41.80 8.26 22.47
N ALA A 30 41.67 9.05 23.54
CA ALA A 30 40.42 9.73 23.92
C ALA A 30 40.33 11.15 23.39
N ALA A 31 41.47 11.78 23.06
CA ALA A 31 41.50 13.13 22.53
C ALA A 31 42.72 13.40 21.65
N ILE A 32 42.61 14.46 20.86
CA ILE A 32 43.70 15.06 20.11
C ILE A 32 43.91 16.49 20.61
N GLY A 33 45.09 16.76 21.14
CA GLY A 33 45.54 18.13 21.40
C GLY A 33 45.99 18.77 20.09
N LEU A 34 45.60 20.02 19.85
CA LEU A 34 45.98 20.82 18.68
C LEU A 34 46.89 21.96 19.11
N THR A 35 47.92 22.22 18.31
CA THR A 35 48.84 23.33 18.54
C THR A 35 49.14 24.13 17.27
N ALA A 36 49.31 25.44 17.46
CA ALA A 36 49.77 26.39 16.46
C ALA A 36 51.27 26.70 16.62
N ALA A 37 51.94 26.10 17.61
CA ALA A 37 53.37 26.24 17.80
C ALA A 37 54.13 25.47 16.70
N ASP A 38 55.20 26.09 16.19
CA ASP A 38 56.23 25.36 15.44
C ASP A 38 57.13 24.66 16.44
N PHE A 39 57.13 23.33 16.40
CA PHE A 39 57.96 22.52 17.29
C PHE A 39 58.38 21.22 16.59
N ILE A 40 59.53 20.71 17.01
CA ILE A 40 60.00 19.38 16.65
C ILE A 40 59.57 18.43 17.76
N ALA A 41 58.78 17.41 17.42
CA ALA A 41 58.33 16.42 18.39
C ALA A 41 59.53 15.63 18.94
N ALA A 42 59.58 15.46 20.26
CA ALA A 42 60.67 14.80 20.96
C ALA A 42 60.13 13.82 22.02
N PRO A 43 60.83 12.70 22.29
CA PRO A 43 60.39 11.77 23.33
C PRO A 43 60.33 12.39 24.74
N THR A 44 61.04 13.49 24.97
CA THR A 44 61.06 14.19 26.26
C THR A 44 59.81 15.03 26.54
N LEU A 45 58.89 15.16 25.57
CA LEU A 45 57.65 15.91 25.78
C LEU A 45 56.77 15.25 26.85
N THR A 46 56.34 16.05 27.83
CA THR A 46 55.37 15.66 28.86
C THR A 46 53.99 16.27 28.62
N ALA A 47 53.91 17.31 27.78
CA ALA A 47 52.69 17.96 27.32
C ALA A 47 52.89 18.47 25.89
N LEU A 48 51.81 18.72 25.15
CA LEU A 48 51.88 19.25 23.79
C LEU A 48 52.27 20.75 23.86
N PRO A 49 53.40 21.17 23.25
CA PRO A 49 53.82 22.56 23.29
C PRO A 49 52.76 23.48 22.69
N GLY A 50 52.33 24.50 23.44
CA GLY A 50 51.35 25.48 22.96
C GLY A 50 49.98 24.88 22.61
N GLU A 51 49.57 23.79 23.28
CA GLU A 51 48.23 23.24 23.11
C GLU A 51 47.18 24.33 23.36
N PHE A 52 46.41 24.66 22.33
CA PHE A 52 45.36 25.67 22.41
C PHE A 52 43.97 25.03 22.46
N ARG A 53 43.84 23.76 22.06
CA ARG A 53 42.57 23.06 21.99
C ARG A 53 42.75 21.57 22.13
N ARG A 54 41.78 20.94 22.81
CA ARG A 54 41.67 19.48 22.95
C ARG A 54 40.36 19.02 22.33
N VAL A 55 40.44 18.23 21.28
CA VAL A 55 39.27 17.69 20.57
C VAL A 55 39.05 16.25 21.02
N THR A 56 37.89 15.98 21.61
CA THR A 56 37.48 14.63 22.07
C THR A 56 36.69 13.86 21.02
N ALA A 57 36.20 14.54 19.97
CA ALA A 57 35.47 13.93 18.88
C ALA A 57 36.43 13.25 17.87
N VAL A 58 36.96 12.11 18.29
CA VAL A 58 38.03 11.36 17.59
C VAL A 58 37.59 9.91 17.40
N SER A 59 37.86 9.34 16.23
CA SER A 59 37.71 7.91 15.93
C SER A 59 38.88 7.44 15.10
N GLY A 60 39.20 6.16 15.16
CA GLY A 60 40.25 5.60 14.33
C GLY A 60 40.20 4.10 14.23
N ILE A 61 41.04 3.58 13.34
CA ILE A 61 41.31 2.16 13.17
C ILE A 61 42.80 1.94 12.99
N VAL A 62 43.29 0.79 13.45
CA VAL A 62 44.61 0.31 13.03
C VAL A 62 44.50 -0.12 11.57
N ALA A 63 45.18 0.60 10.68
CA ALA A 63 45.06 0.44 9.22
C ALA A 63 46.22 -0.36 8.60
N GLY A 64 47.23 -0.71 9.38
CA GLY A 64 48.36 -1.56 8.98
C GLY A 64 49.32 -1.80 10.16
N ASP A 65 50.47 -2.45 9.91
CA ASP A 65 51.41 -2.93 10.95
C ASP A 65 51.91 -1.85 11.92
N ASN A 66 52.05 -0.61 11.45
CA ASN A 66 52.45 0.54 12.27
C ASN A 66 51.63 1.80 11.96
N THR A 67 50.53 1.66 11.23
CA THR A 67 49.77 2.81 10.73
C THR A 67 48.37 2.81 11.32
N VAL A 68 47.95 3.97 11.79
CA VAL A 68 46.61 4.25 12.28
C VAL A 68 45.93 5.24 11.34
N HIS A 69 44.72 4.93 10.89
CA HIS A 69 43.86 5.92 10.28
C HIS A 69 43.00 6.55 11.36
N ILE A 70 43.09 7.87 11.53
CA ILE A 70 42.31 8.63 12.52
C ILE A 70 41.49 9.70 11.82
N VAL A 71 40.27 9.92 12.33
CA VAL A 71 39.38 11.00 11.91
C VAL A 71 39.08 11.87 13.11
N ILE A 72 39.25 13.18 12.92
CA ILE A 72 38.98 14.21 13.93
C ILE A 72 37.84 15.08 13.41
N GLN A 73 36.81 15.29 14.22
CA GLN A 73 35.76 16.27 13.95
C GLN A 73 35.80 17.41 14.96
N ASP A 74 35.67 18.64 14.49
CA ASP A 74 35.52 19.79 15.35
C ASP A 74 34.55 20.81 14.74
N ALA A 75 33.34 20.85 15.29
CA ALA A 75 32.22 21.67 14.81
C ALA A 75 32.01 22.98 15.57
N GLU A 76 32.84 23.29 16.57
CA GLU A 76 32.67 24.54 17.34
C GLU A 76 33.05 25.76 16.51
N GLU A 77 32.35 26.88 16.66
CA GLU A 77 32.63 28.10 15.89
C GLU A 77 33.87 28.84 16.42
N VAL A 78 35.05 28.42 15.98
CA VAL A 78 36.33 29.06 16.31
C VAL A 78 37.29 28.94 15.15
N THR A 79 38.07 29.99 14.93
CA THR A 79 39.13 30.03 13.92
C THR A 79 40.47 29.61 14.52
N TYR A 80 41.22 28.76 13.81
CA TYR A 80 42.57 28.40 14.22
C TYR A 80 43.37 27.77 13.08
N THR A 81 44.70 27.79 13.26
CA THR A 81 45.65 27.09 12.40
C THR A 81 46.32 25.97 13.20
N VAL A 82 46.40 24.78 12.63
CA VAL A 82 47.06 23.62 13.24
C VAL A 82 48.40 23.40 12.54
N ARG A 83 49.48 23.36 13.32
CA ARG A 83 50.85 23.04 12.86
C ARG A 83 51.38 21.74 13.46
N GLY A 84 50.72 21.26 14.51
CA GLY A 84 51.00 19.97 15.10
C GLY A 84 49.85 19.51 16.00
N PHE A 85 49.94 18.27 16.44
CA PHE A 85 48.96 17.63 17.28
C PHE A 85 49.59 16.59 18.20
N GLY A 86 48.89 16.28 19.29
CA GLY A 86 49.26 15.25 20.26
C GLY A 86 48.14 14.23 20.43
N LEU A 87 48.49 12.94 20.41
CA LEU A 87 47.57 11.86 20.76
C LEU A 87 47.51 11.73 22.28
N ILE A 88 46.32 11.82 22.87
CA ILE A 88 46.13 11.86 24.32
C ILE A 88 45.29 10.66 24.74
N LEU A 89 45.79 9.89 25.70
CA LEU A 89 45.08 8.74 26.27
C LEU A 89 43.93 9.19 27.18
N ALA A 90 43.02 8.27 27.50
CA ALA A 90 41.90 8.51 28.40
C ALA A 90 42.30 9.07 29.78
N ASP A 91 43.49 8.72 30.28
CA ASP A 91 44.03 9.21 31.55
C ASP A 91 44.81 10.54 31.43
N GLY A 92 44.82 11.16 30.24
CA GLY A 92 45.51 12.42 29.96
C GLY A 92 46.97 12.29 29.56
N THR A 93 47.54 11.07 29.50
CA THR A 93 48.91 10.86 29.04
C THR A 93 49.07 11.29 27.58
N LEU A 94 50.05 12.16 27.30
CA LEU A 94 50.47 12.44 25.92
C LEU A 94 51.22 11.23 25.37
N LEU A 95 50.57 10.43 24.53
CA LEU A 95 51.12 9.20 23.95
C LEU A 95 52.20 9.51 22.90
N ALA A 96 51.85 10.38 21.96
CA ALA A 96 52.66 10.69 20.78
C ALA A 96 52.39 12.12 20.32
N ALA A 97 53.32 12.71 19.59
CA ALA A 97 53.15 14.02 18.99
C ALA A 97 53.69 14.09 17.57
N TYR A 98 53.15 15.02 16.81
CA TYR A 98 53.62 15.44 15.49
C TYR A 98 53.61 16.96 15.41
N GLY A 99 54.62 17.55 14.79
CA GLY A 99 54.74 18.99 14.58
C GLY A 99 55.55 19.29 13.33
N GLN A 100 55.19 20.37 12.64
CA GLN A 100 55.91 20.84 11.46
C GLN A 100 55.83 22.39 11.33
N PRO A 101 56.79 23.01 10.64
CA PRO A 101 56.83 24.46 10.43
C PRO A 101 55.84 24.97 9.38
N THR A 102 55.01 24.12 8.78
CA THR A 102 53.99 24.51 7.80
C THR A 102 52.60 24.18 8.34
N PRO A 103 51.56 25.02 8.15
CA PRO A 103 50.20 24.66 8.52
C PRO A 103 49.75 23.32 7.93
N ILE A 104 49.16 22.46 8.76
CA ILE A 104 48.50 21.20 8.36
C ILE A 104 47.08 21.51 7.91
N VAL A 105 46.36 22.32 8.70
CA VAL A 105 45.01 22.77 8.37
C VAL A 105 44.74 24.14 8.98
N GLU A 106 43.92 24.92 8.28
CA GLU A 106 43.37 26.18 8.76
C GLU A 106 41.85 26.05 8.78
N LYS A 107 41.26 26.20 9.98
CA LYS A 107 39.82 26.12 10.16
C LYS A 107 39.26 27.54 10.25
N PRO A 108 38.36 27.95 9.35
CA PRO A 108 37.66 29.23 9.45
C PRO A 108 36.57 29.17 10.54
N LEU A 109 36.16 30.34 11.04
CA LEU A 109 35.19 30.47 12.15
C LEU A 109 33.89 29.67 11.93
N ALA A 110 33.30 29.74 10.73
CA ALA A 110 32.06 29.04 10.37
C ALA A 110 32.28 27.63 9.78
N GLY A 111 33.52 27.13 9.80
CA GLY A 111 33.87 25.81 9.26
C GLY A 111 33.72 24.72 10.31
N THR A 112 33.33 23.51 9.90
CA THR A 112 33.56 22.29 10.70
C THR A 112 34.82 21.63 10.16
N LEU A 113 35.78 21.34 11.05
CA LEU A 113 36.96 20.56 10.67
C LEU A 113 36.58 19.08 10.63
N TYR A 114 36.84 18.43 9.50
CA TYR A 114 36.90 16.98 9.37
C TYR A 114 38.28 16.63 8.82
N LEU A 115 39.15 16.09 9.68
CA LEU A 115 40.55 15.83 9.34
C LEU A 115 40.85 14.33 9.42
N PRO A 116 40.82 13.60 8.29
CA PRO A 116 41.34 12.24 8.22
C PRO A 116 42.87 12.29 8.09
N LEU A 117 43.58 11.52 8.92
CA LEU A 117 45.04 11.43 8.91
C LEU A 117 45.47 9.96 8.97
N ASP A 118 46.46 9.60 8.15
CA ASP A 118 47.21 8.36 8.32
C ASP A 118 48.46 8.66 9.15
N LEU A 119 48.59 7.98 10.28
CA LEU A 119 49.64 8.21 11.27
C LEU A 119 50.54 6.98 11.37
N ALA A 120 51.84 7.15 11.10
CA ALA A 120 52.82 6.10 11.25
C ALA A 120 53.49 6.18 12.63
N PHE A 121 53.31 5.12 13.43
CA PHE A 121 53.97 4.94 14.70
C PHE A 121 55.40 4.37 14.51
N PRO A 122 56.37 4.75 15.35
CA PRO A 122 57.72 4.20 15.32
C PRO A 122 57.81 2.80 15.96
N THR A 123 56.68 2.13 16.18
CA THR A 123 56.54 0.78 16.77
C THR A 123 55.40 0.04 16.06
N THR A 124 55.49 -1.28 16.02
CA THR A 124 54.41 -2.16 15.53
C THR A 124 53.45 -2.60 16.64
N ALA A 125 53.72 -2.21 17.89
CA ALA A 125 52.92 -2.56 19.06
C ALA A 125 51.61 -1.75 19.19
N ILE A 126 50.94 -1.46 18.07
CA ILE A 126 49.77 -0.58 18.01
C ILE A 126 48.43 -1.33 17.99
N ASN A 127 48.45 -2.67 17.94
CA ASN A 127 47.24 -3.49 17.88
C ASN A 127 46.36 -3.39 19.13
N SER A 128 46.92 -2.94 20.25
CA SER A 128 46.19 -2.68 21.51
C SER A 128 45.63 -1.26 21.60
N LEU A 129 45.89 -0.39 20.61
CA LEU A 129 45.27 0.92 20.58
C LEU A 129 43.77 0.77 20.32
N THR A 130 43.00 1.40 21.19
CA THR A 130 41.58 1.65 21.00
C THR A 130 41.39 3.13 20.75
N PHE A 131 40.25 3.49 20.18
CA PHE A 131 39.92 4.87 19.85
C PHE A 131 38.62 5.25 20.54
N GLY A 132 38.45 6.54 20.82
CA GLY A 132 37.19 7.06 21.33
C GLY A 132 35.98 6.63 20.49
N SER A 133 34.81 6.66 21.12
CA SER A 133 33.53 6.47 20.44
C SER A 133 33.10 7.79 19.79
N THR A 134 33.29 7.92 18.49
CA THR A 134 32.52 8.89 17.71
C THR A 134 31.78 8.19 16.58
N ASN A 135 30.60 7.70 16.92
CA ASN A 135 29.51 7.62 15.96
C ASN A 135 29.28 9.05 15.45
N PHE A 136 29.83 9.39 14.27
CA PHE A 136 29.71 10.71 13.63
C PHE A 136 28.30 10.97 13.05
N LEU A 137 27.30 10.50 13.80
CA LEU A 137 25.87 10.79 13.79
C LEU A 137 25.11 10.35 12.53
N ASN A 138 24.81 9.06 12.50
CA ASN A 138 23.53 8.54 12.00
C ASN A 138 22.54 8.44 13.20
N PRO A 139 21.97 9.54 13.72
CA PRO A 139 21.01 9.47 14.81
C PRO A 139 19.75 8.74 14.33
N ALA A 140 19.01 8.09 15.24
CA ALA A 140 17.72 7.52 14.89
C ALA A 140 16.78 8.61 14.33
N ALA A 141 16.03 8.28 13.28
CA ALA A 141 15.03 9.20 12.75
C ALA A 141 13.92 9.43 13.78
N THR A 142 13.35 10.64 13.78
CA THR A 142 12.10 10.97 14.47
C THR A 142 11.11 11.55 13.47
N THR A 143 9.86 11.75 13.89
CA THR A 143 8.83 12.40 13.06
C THR A 143 9.19 13.85 12.69
N THR A 144 10.14 14.48 13.37
CA THR A 144 10.56 15.88 13.15
C THR A 144 12.03 16.02 12.75
N LYS A 145 12.84 14.96 12.81
CA LYS A 145 14.28 14.98 12.51
C LYS A 145 14.68 13.77 11.66
N LYS A 146 15.36 14.01 10.54
CA LYS A 146 15.92 12.95 9.67
C LYS A 146 16.99 12.15 10.43
N GLY A 147 17.08 10.85 10.14
CA GLY A 147 18.01 9.93 10.77
C GLY A 147 17.99 8.53 10.12
N VAL A 148 18.65 7.56 10.74
CA VAL A 148 18.60 6.14 10.33
C VAL A 148 17.43 5.41 10.97
N VAL A 149 16.93 4.42 10.25
CA VAL A 149 15.82 3.54 10.65
C VAL A 149 16.18 2.11 10.29
N GLU A 150 15.74 1.17 11.11
CA GLU A 150 15.78 -0.25 10.73
C GLU A 150 14.59 -0.56 9.80
N LEU A 151 14.81 -1.47 8.85
CA LEU A 151 13.76 -1.94 7.95
C LEU A 151 12.90 -2.98 8.67
N ALA A 152 11.58 -2.79 8.66
CA ALA A 152 10.65 -3.78 9.20
C ALA A 152 10.66 -5.05 8.35
N THR A 153 10.60 -6.19 9.02
CA THR A 153 10.28 -7.47 8.37
C THR A 153 8.80 -7.52 7.98
N LYS A 154 8.43 -8.49 7.13
CA LYS A 154 7.02 -8.72 6.76
C LYS A 154 6.14 -9.00 7.98
N THR A 155 6.63 -9.79 8.93
CA THR A 155 5.88 -10.13 10.15
C THR A 155 5.63 -8.90 11.01
N GLU A 156 6.65 -8.10 11.26
CA GLU A 156 6.52 -6.87 12.05
C GLU A 156 5.61 -5.86 11.36
N GLY A 157 5.73 -5.73 10.04
CA GLY A 157 4.87 -4.85 9.27
C GLY A 157 3.39 -5.23 9.32
N LEU A 158 3.05 -6.52 9.22
CA LEU A 158 1.66 -6.97 9.31
C LEU A 158 1.09 -6.84 10.74
N ALA A 159 1.95 -6.90 11.77
CA ALA A 159 1.53 -6.67 13.14
C ALA A 159 1.26 -5.18 13.43
N GLY A 160 2.09 -4.27 12.91
CA GLY A 160 1.87 -2.82 13.02
C GLY A 160 2.15 -2.22 14.40
N GLU A 161 2.87 -2.94 15.27
CA GLU A 161 3.09 -2.55 16.68
C GLU A 161 4.35 -1.70 16.92
N ASP A 162 5.33 -1.74 16.01
CA ASP A 162 6.62 -1.05 16.19
C ASP A 162 6.66 0.31 15.47
N PRO A 163 6.74 1.43 16.21
CA PRO A 163 6.77 2.78 15.62
C PRO A 163 8.16 3.23 15.15
N LEU A 164 9.23 2.48 15.40
CA LEU A 164 10.61 2.89 15.13
C LEU A 164 11.17 2.36 13.80
N ARG A 165 10.48 1.41 13.17
CA ARG A 165 10.90 0.77 11.91
C ARG A 165 10.15 1.31 10.70
N VAL A 166 10.82 1.30 9.55
CA VAL A 166 10.20 1.68 8.26
C VAL A 166 9.91 0.44 7.43
N ALA A 167 8.69 0.36 6.90
CA ALA A 167 8.27 -0.73 6.03
C ALA A 167 8.92 -0.62 4.63
N PRO A 168 9.69 -1.63 4.17
CA PRO A 168 10.11 -1.73 2.78
C PRO A 168 8.91 -1.85 1.84
N VAL A 169 9.10 -1.55 0.54
CA VAL A 169 8.04 -1.62 -0.48
C VAL A 169 7.34 -2.99 -0.51
N ALA A 170 8.08 -4.08 -0.34
CA ALA A 170 7.52 -5.43 -0.30
C ALA A 170 6.60 -5.66 0.92
N VAL A 171 6.90 -5.02 2.05
CA VAL A 171 6.09 -5.09 3.27
C VAL A 171 4.85 -4.21 3.15
N VAL A 172 4.98 -2.99 2.61
CA VAL A 172 3.84 -2.13 2.29
C VAL A 172 2.86 -2.83 1.33
N ARG A 173 3.38 -3.50 0.30
CA ARG A 173 2.56 -4.33 -0.59
C ARG A 173 1.80 -5.42 0.18
N ALA A 174 2.49 -6.14 1.07
CA ALA A 174 1.85 -7.19 1.87
C ALA A 174 0.77 -6.65 2.82
N MET A 175 1.00 -5.49 3.44
CA MET A 175 0.00 -4.82 4.28
C MET A 175 -1.26 -4.49 3.47
N LEU A 176 -1.10 -3.94 2.25
CA LEU A 176 -2.23 -3.61 1.38
C LEU A 176 -3.00 -4.86 0.90
N GLU A 177 -2.28 -5.95 0.57
CA GLU A 177 -2.90 -7.23 0.18
C GLU A 177 -3.68 -7.89 1.32
N GLN A 178 -3.25 -7.74 2.58
CA GLN A 178 -4.02 -8.22 3.72
C GLN A 178 -5.37 -7.52 3.85
N HIS A 179 -5.44 -6.23 3.50
CA HIS A 179 -6.64 -5.43 3.67
C HIS A 179 -7.63 -5.55 2.49
N VAL A 180 -7.15 -5.91 1.28
CA VAL A 180 -8.00 -6.19 0.13
C VAL A 180 -7.57 -7.52 -0.53
N PRO A 181 -8.17 -8.65 -0.13
CA PRO A 181 -7.79 -9.97 -0.63
C PRO A 181 -8.15 -10.15 -2.12
N THR A 182 -7.36 -10.98 -2.82
CA THR A 182 -7.71 -11.43 -4.18
C THR A 182 -9.10 -12.06 -4.19
N GLY A 183 -9.95 -11.67 -5.15
CA GLY A 183 -11.35 -12.05 -5.21
C GLY A 183 -12.32 -11.00 -4.66
N SER A 184 -11.84 -9.95 -3.96
CA SER A 184 -12.68 -8.81 -3.61
C SER A 184 -13.21 -8.10 -4.85
N ILE A 185 -14.51 -7.83 -4.90
CA ILE A 185 -15.19 -7.15 -6.00
C ILE A 185 -15.68 -5.78 -5.54
N LEU A 186 -15.45 -4.75 -6.35
CA LEU A 186 -15.99 -3.41 -6.12
C LEU A 186 -16.57 -2.81 -7.39
N GLN A 187 -17.38 -1.76 -7.22
CA GLN A 187 -17.94 -0.97 -8.31
C GLN A 187 -16.90 0.05 -8.82
N TRP A 188 -16.79 0.16 -10.14
CA TRP A 188 -15.84 1.02 -10.84
C TRP A 188 -16.56 1.88 -11.88
N PHE A 189 -16.38 3.20 -11.80
CA PHE A 189 -17.00 4.16 -12.71
C PHE A 189 -16.09 4.53 -13.90
N GLY A 190 -14.78 4.28 -13.80
CA GLY A 190 -13.82 4.58 -14.88
C GLY A 190 -13.95 3.64 -16.08
N ALA A 191 -13.24 3.95 -17.17
CA ALA A 191 -13.25 3.15 -18.38
C ALA A 191 -12.53 1.79 -18.20
N VAL A 192 -12.90 0.81 -19.04
CA VAL A 192 -12.34 -0.56 -19.04
C VAL A 192 -10.83 -0.59 -19.24
N ASP A 193 -10.31 0.27 -20.09
CA ASP A 193 -8.88 0.42 -20.39
C ASP A 193 -8.10 1.17 -19.29
N SER A 194 -8.80 1.75 -18.31
CA SER A 194 -8.22 2.47 -17.17
C SER A 194 -8.28 1.69 -15.86
N VAL A 195 -8.62 0.40 -15.90
CA VAL A 195 -8.68 -0.44 -14.69
C VAL A 195 -7.32 -0.44 -13.98
N PRO A 196 -7.28 -0.13 -12.66
CA PRO A 196 -6.02 -0.06 -11.94
C PRO A 196 -5.25 -1.38 -11.95
N LYS A 197 -3.92 -1.29 -11.98
CA LYS A 197 -3.04 -2.46 -11.89
C LYS A 197 -3.37 -3.30 -10.65
N GLY A 198 -3.44 -4.61 -10.82
CA GLY A 198 -3.83 -5.55 -9.77
C GLY A 198 -5.34 -5.69 -9.58
N TRP A 199 -6.12 -5.18 -10.54
CA TRP A 199 -7.56 -5.42 -10.70
C TRP A 199 -7.84 -5.87 -12.13
N ALA A 200 -8.94 -6.60 -12.33
CA ALA A 200 -9.45 -6.98 -13.65
C ALA A 200 -10.95 -6.72 -13.74
N ILE A 201 -11.46 -6.48 -14.95
CA ILE A 201 -12.90 -6.40 -15.20
C ILE A 201 -13.57 -7.76 -14.90
N CYS A 202 -14.74 -7.70 -14.28
CA CYS A 202 -15.64 -8.83 -14.10
C CYS A 202 -16.46 -9.11 -15.38
N ASP A 203 -15.83 -9.68 -16.41
CA ASP A 203 -16.44 -10.03 -17.70
C ASP A 203 -16.39 -11.53 -18.04
N GLY A 204 -15.88 -12.38 -17.13
CA GLY A 204 -15.73 -13.81 -17.36
C GLY A 204 -14.34 -14.24 -17.84
N SER A 205 -13.41 -13.29 -18.01
CA SER A 205 -12.07 -13.58 -18.52
C SER A 205 -11.20 -14.33 -17.51
N VAL A 206 -10.28 -15.15 -18.03
CA VAL A 206 -9.16 -15.74 -17.27
C VAL A 206 -8.00 -14.76 -17.29
N VAL A 207 -7.49 -14.38 -16.12
CA VAL A 207 -6.43 -13.39 -15.95
C VAL A 207 -5.36 -13.90 -14.99
N ASP A 208 -4.12 -13.42 -15.15
CA ASP A 208 -3.04 -13.75 -14.22
C ASP A 208 -3.25 -13.06 -12.88
N ARG A 209 -3.01 -13.79 -11.79
CA ARG A 209 -3.10 -13.25 -10.43
C ARG A 209 -1.96 -12.27 -10.16
N GLY A 210 -2.27 -11.18 -9.46
CA GLY A 210 -1.29 -10.19 -9.04
C GLY A 210 -0.27 -10.74 -8.04
N ASP A 211 -0.63 -11.79 -7.30
CA ASP A 211 0.25 -12.52 -6.39
C ASP A 211 1.20 -13.52 -7.07
N GLY A 212 1.10 -13.68 -8.40
CA GLY A 212 1.92 -14.61 -9.17
C GLY A 212 1.60 -16.09 -8.95
N LYS A 213 0.51 -16.43 -8.25
CA LYS A 213 0.12 -17.81 -7.93
C LYS A 213 -0.73 -18.47 -9.03
N GLY A 214 -0.50 -18.11 -10.30
CA GLY A 214 -1.22 -18.65 -11.45
C GLY A 214 -2.36 -17.74 -11.93
N GLN A 215 -3.43 -18.35 -12.46
CA GLN A 215 -4.56 -17.65 -13.09
C GLN A 215 -5.83 -17.70 -12.25
N ILE A 216 -6.71 -16.74 -12.46
CA ILE A 216 -8.04 -16.65 -11.85
C ILE A 216 -9.08 -16.23 -12.90
N THR A 217 -10.27 -16.81 -12.85
CA THR A 217 -11.40 -16.42 -13.70
C THR A 217 -12.22 -15.35 -12.99
N THR A 218 -12.41 -14.19 -13.62
CA THR A 218 -13.32 -13.16 -13.10
C THR A 218 -14.78 -13.59 -13.32
N PRO A 219 -15.73 -13.26 -12.43
CA PRO A 219 -17.14 -13.51 -12.71
C PRO A 219 -17.62 -12.57 -13.83
N ASP A 220 -18.55 -12.99 -14.68
CA ASP A 220 -19.20 -12.08 -15.64
C ASP A 220 -20.38 -11.35 -14.97
N MET A 221 -20.15 -10.09 -14.61
CA MET A 221 -21.07 -9.21 -13.89
C MET A 221 -21.73 -8.16 -14.80
N ARG A 222 -21.49 -8.20 -16.12
CA ARG A 222 -22.08 -7.24 -17.06
C ARG A 222 -23.60 -7.37 -17.10
N GLY A 223 -24.31 -6.24 -17.01
CA GLY A 223 -25.78 -6.21 -16.96
C GLY A 223 -26.38 -6.81 -15.70
N ARG A 224 -25.62 -6.88 -14.60
CA ARG A 224 -26.03 -7.51 -13.34
C ARG A 224 -25.82 -6.59 -12.15
N VAL A 225 -26.58 -6.83 -11.09
CA VAL A 225 -26.38 -6.21 -9.78
C VAL A 225 -25.96 -7.30 -8.79
N ALA A 226 -24.95 -7.00 -7.97
CA ALA A 226 -24.51 -7.93 -6.94
C ALA A 226 -25.57 -8.10 -5.85
N VAL A 227 -25.85 -9.35 -5.49
CA VAL A 227 -26.74 -9.72 -4.38
C VAL A 227 -25.97 -10.64 -3.44
N GLY A 228 -26.21 -10.53 -2.13
CA GLY A 228 -25.58 -11.39 -1.14
C GLY A 228 -25.91 -12.87 -1.41
N ALA A 229 -24.88 -13.73 -1.36
CA ALA A 229 -25.06 -15.16 -1.58
C ALA A 229 -25.95 -15.77 -0.48
N THR A 230 -26.78 -16.73 -0.86
CA THR A 230 -27.62 -17.52 0.06
C THR A 230 -27.30 -19.01 -0.11
N MET A 231 -27.91 -19.88 0.70
CA MET A 231 -27.77 -21.33 0.49
C MET A 231 -28.37 -21.77 -0.86
N ASP A 232 -29.49 -21.17 -1.27
CA ASP A 232 -30.19 -21.51 -2.52
C ASP A 232 -29.57 -20.85 -3.76
N ALA A 233 -28.84 -19.75 -3.55
CA ALA A 233 -28.05 -19.07 -4.58
C ALA A 233 -26.61 -18.84 -4.07
N PRO A 234 -25.74 -19.88 -4.11
CA PRO A 234 -24.35 -19.75 -3.73
C PRO A 234 -23.60 -18.72 -4.58
N ALA A 235 -22.44 -18.25 -4.09
CA ALA A 235 -21.62 -17.26 -4.78
C ALA A 235 -21.33 -17.69 -6.24
N GLY A 236 -21.54 -16.77 -7.18
CA GLY A 236 -21.40 -17.01 -8.62
C GLY A 236 -22.67 -17.48 -9.32
N THR A 237 -23.72 -17.84 -8.58
CA THR A 237 -25.04 -18.16 -9.16
C THR A 237 -25.66 -16.93 -9.81
N LYS A 238 -26.07 -17.06 -11.07
CA LYS A 238 -26.72 -15.99 -11.84
C LYS A 238 -28.24 -16.19 -11.81
N PHE A 239 -28.98 -15.16 -11.43
CA PHE A 239 -30.45 -15.17 -11.43
C PHE A 239 -31.01 -13.77 -11.75
N GLY A 240 -32.34 -13.68 -11.83
CA GLY A 240 -33.06 -12.46 -12.23
C GLY A 240 -33.31 -12.39 -13.73
N ALA A 241 -34.18 -11.45 -14.14
CA ALA A 241 -34.54 -11.19 -15.52
C ALA A 241 -34.76 -9.68 -15.72
N THR A 242 -34.57 -9.19 -16.94
CA THR A 242 -34.91 -7.80 -17.32
C THR A 242 -36.36 -7.68 -17.81
N SER A 243 -36.97 -8.79 -18.22
CA SER A 243 -38.37 -8.84 -18.62
C SER A 243 -39.09 -10.02 -18.00
N LYS A 244 -40.41 -9.91 -17.88
CA LYS A 244 -41.28 -11.00 -17.47
C LYS A 244 -42.54 -11.00 -18.33
N ASP A 245 -42.86 -12.16 -18.86
CA ASP A 245 -44.13 -12.38 -19.54
C ASP A 245 -45.24 -12.58 -18.51
N LEU A 246 -46.29 -11.77 -18.63
CA LEU A 246 -47.53 -11.91 -17.90
C LEU A 246 -48.57 -12.52 -18.83
N ASN A 247 -49.12 -13.66 -18.44
CA ASN A 247 -50.22 -14.31 -19.14
C ASN A 247 -51.56 -13.96 -18.49
N THR A 248 -52.64 -14.22 -19.22
CA THR A 248 -54.04 -13.99 -18.82
C THR A 248 -54.43 -14.62 -17.48
N GLY A 249 -53.78 -15.71 -17.06
CA GLY A 249 -53.96 -16.30 -15.73
C GLY A 249 -53.51 -15.42 -14.56
N SER A 250 -52.65 -14.42 -14.82
CA SER A 250 -52.16 -13.45 -13.83
C SER A 250 -52.80 -12.05 -13.96
N ALA A 251 -53.61 -11.81 -14.99
CA ALA A 251 -54.12 -10.48 -15.36
C ALA A 251 -55.47 -10.09 -14.71
N GLY A 252 -56.12 -11.03 -14.01
CA GLY A 252 -57.45 -10.82 -13.39
C GLY A 252 -58.61 -10.90 -14.38
N ALA A 253 -59.81 -11.23 -13.89
CA ALA A 253 -61.02 -11.36 -14.72
C ALA A 253 -61.55 -9.98 -15.17
N HIS A 254 -62.15 -9.91 -16.36
CA HIS A 254 -62.85 -8.73 -16.87
C HIS A 254 -64.24 -9.11 -17.41
N THR A 255 -65.20 -8.19 -17.35
CA THR A 255 -66.59 -8.44 -17.76
C THR A 255 -66.84 -7.89 -19.16
N PRO A 256 -67.04 -8.72 -20.20
CA PRO A 256 -67.45 -8.23 -21.51
C PRO A 256 -68.91 -7.76 -21.48
N ILE A 257 -69.21 -6.64 -22.15
CA ILE A 257 -70.58 -6.16 -22.38
C ILE A 257 -70.94 -6.50 -23.83
N ALA A 258 -71.94 -7.35 -24.02
CA ALA A 258 -72.53 -7.58 -25.35
C ALA A 258 -73.74 -6.64 -25.52
N THR A 259 -73.74 -5.83 -26.58
CA THR A 259 -74.89 -5.01 -26.98
C THR A 259 -75.63 -5.72 -28.11
N VAL A 260 -76.92 -6.01 -27.92
CA VAL A 260 -77.78 -6.61 -28.95
C VAL A 260 -78.65 -5.51 -29.54
N ALA A 261 -78.45 -5.18 -30.81
CA ALA A 261 -79.34 -4.30 -31.56
C ALA A 261 -80.31 -5.14 -32.42
N VAL A 262 -81.60 -4.82 -32.36
CA VAL A 262 -82.65 -5.47 -33.18
C VAL A 262 -83.12 -4.47 -34.22
N GLU A 263 -82.69 -4.65 -35.46
CA GLU A 263 -83.13 -3.83 -36.60
C GLU A 263 -84.16 -4.61 -37.44
N ASN A 264 -85.41 -4.67 -36.95
CA ASN A 264 -86.64 -4.38 -37.71
C ASN A 264 -87.91 -5.02 -37.15
N ALA A 265 -89.00 -4.32 -37.48
CA ALA A 265 -90.37 -4.46 -37.01
C ALA A 265 -90.95 -5.89 -37.09
N SER A 266 -91.13 -6.49 -35.93
CA SER A 266 -92.19 -7.48 -35.69
C SER A 266 -92.94 -7.08 -34.42
N THR A 267 -94.25 -7.31 -34.39
CA THR A 267 -95.04 -7.17 -33.17
C THR A 267 -94.70 -8.33 -32.23
N SER A 268 -94.05 -8.03 -31.11
CA SER A 268 -93.69 -8.96 -30.02
C SER A 268 -92.53 -9.92 -30.32
N SER A 269 -91.31 -9.40 -30.24
CA SER A 269 -90.06 -10.19 -30.14
C SER A 269 -89.53 -10.21 -28.71
N THR A 270 -88.99 -11.36 -28.27
CA THR A 270 -88.34 -11.50 -26.96
C THR A 270 -86.93 -12.07 -27.13
N VAL A 271 -85.92 -11.39 -26.61
CA VAL A 271 -84.52 -11.84 -26.61
C VAL A 271 -84.15 -12.22 -25.17
N THR A 272 -83.60 -13.42 -24.96
CA THR A 272 -83.14 -13.88 -23.63
C THR A 272 -81.62 -14.02 -23.63
N THR A 273 -80.97 -13.30 -22.73
CA THR A 273 -79.51 -13.33 -22.55
C THR A 273 -79.14 -13.84 -21.17
N THR A 274 -78.00 -14.50 -21.05
CA THR A 274 -77.43 -14.91 -19.75
C THR A 274 -76.10 -14.20 -19.53
N THR A 275 -75.95 -13.50 -18.41
CA THR A 275 -74.66 -12.91 -18.01
C THR A 275 -73.82 -13.98 -17.33
N ARG A 276 -72.56 -14.12 -17.74
CA ARG A 276 -71.59 -15.00 -17.07
C ARG A 276 -70.26 -14.25 -16.89
N ASN A 277 -69.60 -14.47 -15.76
CA ASN A 277 -68.21 -14.08 -15.61
C ASN A 277 -67.37 -14.97 -16.54
N VAL A 278 -66.53 -14.35 -17.36
CA VAL A 278 -65.47 -15.03 -18.09
C VAL A 278 -64.14 -14.58 -17.51
N ASP A 279 -63.24 -15.53 -17.29
CA ASP A 279 -61.87 -15.21 -16.90
C ASP A 279 -61.12 -14.61 -18.09
N ALA A 280 -60.01 -13.90 -17.85
CA ALA A 280 -59.16 -13.39 -18.92
C ALA A 280 -58.67 -14.56 -19.81
N GLY A 281 -58.82 -14.42 -21.13
CA GLY A 281 -58.55 -15.48 -22.12
C GLY A 281 -59.65 -16.54 -22.25
N GLY A 282 -60.71 -16.45 -21.43
CA GLY A 282 -61.89 -17.30 -21.50
C GLY A 282 -62.77 -16.98 -22.72
N SER A 283 -63.43 -18.02 -23.25
CA SER A 283 -64.34 -17.85 -24.39
C SER A 283 -65.73 -17.36 -23.96
N ALA A 284 -66.24 -16.36 -24.67
CA ALA A 284 -67.60 -15.81 -24.50
C ALA A 284 -68.69 -16.65 -25.19
N ASN A 285 -68.42 -17.93 -25.47
CA ASN A 285 -69.41 -18.82 -26.09
C ASN A 285 -70.71 -18.87 -25.25
N ASN A 286 -71.85 -18.87 -25.96
CA ASN A 286 -73.23 -19.02 -25.45
C ASN A 286 -73.77 -17.87 -24.55
N VAL A 287 -73.31 -16.62 -24.71
CA VAL A 287 -73.88 -15.45 -23.99
C VAL A 287 -75.33 -15.16 -24.42
N VAL A 288 -75.65 -15.39 -25.70
CA VAL A 288 -77.03 -15.44 -26.20
C VAL A 288 -77.46 -16.90 -26.24
N THR A 289 -78.43 -17.28 -25.41
CA THR A 289 -78.89 -18.67 -25.27
C THR A 289 -80.11 -18.98 -26.12
N SER A 290 -80.96 -17.98 -26.40
CA SER A 290 -82.07 -18.10 -27.36
C SER A 290 -82.54 -16.76 -27.89
N VAL A 291 -83.08 -16.79 -29.12
CA VAL A 291 -83.83 -15.68 -29.72
C VAL A 291 -85.13 -16.26 -30.25
N THR A 292 -86.26 -15.68 -29.84
CA THR A 292 -87.58 -16.19 -30.21
C THR A 292 -88.39 -15.06 -30.85
N LEU A 293 -88.95 -15.35 -32.03
CA LEU A 293 -89.86 -14.46 -32.74
C LEU A 293 -91.25 -15.07 -32.67
N ASN A 294 -92.25 -14.30 -32.22
CA ASN A 294 -93.63 -14.75 -32.16
C ASN A 294 -94.46 -14.09 -33.25
N ASP A 295 -94.58 -14.75 -34.40
CA ASP A 295 -95.52 -14.38 -35.46
C ASP A 295 -96.42 -15.59 -35.76
N PRO A 296 -97.66 -15.60 -35.25
CA PRO A 296 -98.55 -16.77 -35.32
C PRO A 296 -98.95 -17.18 -36.75
N MET A 297 -98.80 -16.29 -37.75
CA MET A 297 -99.28 -16.54 -39.11
C MET A 297 -98.19 -17.01 -40.07
N HIS A 298 -96.92 -16.96 -39.67
CA HIS A 298 -95.79 -17.34 -40.52
C HIS A 298 -94.80 -18.23 -39.78
N THR A 299 -94.12 -19.08 -40.53
CA THR A 299 -92.98 -19.86 -40.03
C THR A 299 -91.72 -19.02 -40.21
N HIS A 300 -91.16 -18.53 -39.10
CA HIS A 300 -89.89 -17.82 -39.10
C HIS A 300 -88.78 -18.72 -38.60
N VAL A 301 -87.58 -18.54 -39.16
CA VAL A 301 -86.36 -19.16 -38.64
C VAL A 301 -85.57 -18.07 -37.93
N ALA A 302 -85.67 -18.01 -36.61
CA ALA A 302 -84.80 -17.14 -35.81
C ALA A 302 -83.40 -17.77 -35.77
N ARG A 303 -82.40 -17.09 -36.34
CA ARG A 303 -80.99 -17.49 -36.27
C ARG A 303 -80.23 -16.47 -35.44
N ALA A 304 -79.71 -16.89 -34.30
CA ALA A 304 -78.68 -16.16 -33.59
C ALA A 304 -77.33 -16.80 -33.94
N THR A 305 -76.52 -16.12 -34.73
CA THR A 305 -75.13 -16.52 -34.94
C THR A 305 -74.30 -15.71 -33.95
N VAL A 306 -73.70 -16.38 -32.97
CA VAL A 306 -72.61 -15.81 -32.19
C VAL A 306 -71.35 -16.41 -32.78
N ASP A 307 -70.59 -15.62 -33.53
CA ASP A 307 -69.29 -16.06 -34.00
C ASP A 307 -68.42 -16.35 -32.77
N ALA A 308 -68.05 -17.62 -32.60
CA ALA A 308 -67.23 -18.05 -31.49
C ALA A 308 -65.90 -17.30 -31.57
N VAL A 309 -65.57 -16.50 -30.57
CA VAL A 309 -64.19 -16.05 -30.36
C VAL A 309 -63.48 -17.22 -29.67
N PRO A 310 -62.53 -17.90 -30.34
CA PRO A 310 -61.79 -18.98 -29.71
C PRO A 310 -61.10 -18.47 -28.44
N ALA A 311 -60.90 -19.39 -27.49
CA ALA A 311 -60.02 -19.10 -26.37
C ALA A 311 -58.67 -18.63 -26.94
N HIS A 312 -58.20 -17.48 -26.47
CA HIS A 312 -56.95 -16.89 -26.90
C HIS A 312 -56.26 -16.33 -25.69
N ASP A 313 -54.94 -16.44 -25.68
CA ASP A 313 -54.12 -15.89 -24.62
C ASP A 313 -53.62 -14.51 -25.01
N HIS A 314 -53.60 -13.63 -24.02
CA HIS A 314 -52.80 -12.42 -24.08
C HIS A 314 -51.50 -12.67 -23.32
N THR A 315 -50.38 -12.33 -23.94
CA THR A 315 -49.10 -12.22 -23.26
C THR A 315 -48.67 -10.77 -23.35
N VAL A 316 -48.36 -10.19 -22.20
CA VAL A 316 -47.75 -8.86 -22.11
C VAL A 316 -46.38 -9.04 -21.48
N THR A 317 -45.34 -8.74 -22.25
CA THR A 317 -43.98 -8.65 -21.72
C THR A 317 -43.82 -7.30 -21.05
N VAL A 318 -43.58 -7.31 -19.74
CA VAL A 318 -43.27 -6.10 -18.98
C VAL A 318 -41.78 -6.03 -18.67
N ASP A 319 -41.22 -4.83 -18.72
CA ASP A 319 -39.89 -4.56 -18.21
C ASP A 319 -39.93 -4.62 -16.67
N VAL A 320 -39.11 -5.51 -16.11
CA VAL A 320 -38.94 -5.67 -14.65
C VAL A 320 -37.56 -5.22 -14.19
N THR A 321 -36.82 -4.53 -15.06
CA THR A 321 -35.51 -3.96 -14.75
C THR A 321 -35.67 -2.87 -13.71
N GLN A 322 -35.00 -3.04 -12.58
CA GLN A 322 -34.91 -2.00 -11.56
C GLN A 322 -34.22 -0.74 -12.14
N PRO A 323 -34.71 0.48 -11.86
CA PRO A 323 -34.00 1.71 -12.19
C PRO A 323 -32.57 1.66 -11.65
N SER A 324 -31.58 1.70 -12.54
CA SER A 324 -30.18 1.40 -12.21
C SER A 324 -29.20 2.31 -12.95
N LEU A 325 -28.05 2.56 -12.34
CA LEU A 325 -26.87 3.14 -12.99
C LEU A 325 -25.90 2.00 -13.35
N SER A 326 -25.48 1.92 -14.61
CA SER A 326 -24.50 0.92 -15.03
C SER A 326 -23.09 1.33 -14.58
N LEU A 327 -22.47 0.49 -13.77
CA LEU A 327 -21.07 0.59 -13.34
C LEU A 327 -20.34 -0.67 -13.79
N HIS A 328 -19.04 -0.56 -14.03
CA HIS A 328 -18.22 -1.75 -14.15
C HIS A 328 -18.05 -2.39 -12.77
N TYR A 329 -17.88 -3.70 -12.76
CA TYR A 329 -17.35 -4.41 -11.60
C TYR A 329 -15.90 -4.77 -11.90
N ILE A 330 -15.02 -4.53 -10.94
CA ILE A 330 -13.63 -4.99 -11.00
C ILE A 330 -13.34 -5.90 -9.81
N MET A 331 -12.52 -6.91 -10.05
CA MET A 331 -12.08 -7.88 -9.06
C MET A 331 -10.59 -7.72 -8.79
N LYS A 332 -10.20 -7.74 -7.51
CA LYS A 332 -8.81 -7.78 -7.10
C LYS A 332 -8.19 -9.09 -7.59
N ILE A 333 -7.10 -9.01 -8.36
CA ILE A 333 -6.35 -10.17 -8.89
C ILE A 333 -5.01 -10.32 -8.21
#